data_AF-A0A0R0I853-F1
#
_entry.id   AF-A0A0R0I853-F1
#
_cell.length_a   1.000
_cell.length_b   1.000
_cell.length_c   1.000
_cell.angle_alpha   90.00
_cell.angle_beta   90.00
_cell.angle_gamma   90.00
#
_symmetry.space_group_name_H-M   'P 1'
#
loop_
_entity.id
_entity.type
_entity.pdbx_description
1 polymer ?
#
loop_
_entity_poly.entity_id
_entity_poly.type
_entity_poly.pdbx_seq_one_letter_code
_entity_poly.pdbx_strand_id
1 'polypeptide(L)'
;MDMQASNEFLAELKVLTHVHHLNLERLIRYCVEGSLFLVYEYIENGYLSQHLRGSGRDPLTWAARVQIALDAARGLEYIHEHTVPVYIHRDIKSANILIDKNFRAKVADFGLTKLTEYGSSSLHTRLVGTFGYMPPEYAQYGDVSSKIDVYAFGVVLYELISGKEAIVKINEPENESKGLVSLFEEVLGLSDPNEDPRQLVDPRLGDKFPLDSVFKVSQLAKVYT
;
A
#
# COMPACT_ATOMS: atom_id res chain seq x y z
N MET A 1 -9.80 13.06 -24.94
CA MET A 1 -9.45 12.70 -23.55
C MET A 1 -9.33 11.19 -23.51
N ASP A 2 -8.29 10.65 -22.87
CA ASP A 2 -8.14 9.19 -22.76
C ASP A 2 -9.34 8.61 -21.98
N MET A 3 -9.94 7.54 -22.53
CA MET A 3 -11.11 6.88 -21.94
C MET A 3 -10.75 6.28 -20.57
N GLN A 4 -9.50 5.83 -20.41
CA GLN A 4 -9.02 5.30 -19.14
C GLN A 4 -8.91 6.38 -18.06
N ALA A 5 -8.23 7.49 -18.35
CA ALA A 5 -8.12 8.62 -17.43
C ALA A 5 -9.50 9.18 -17.00
N SER A 6 -10.47 9.19 -17.92
CA SER A 6 -11.84 9.63 -17.62
C SER A 6 -12.57 8.68 -16.66
N ASN A 7 -12.34 7.37 -16.81
CA ASN A 7 -12.92 6.36 -15.93
C ASN A 7 -12.30 6.40 -14.53
N GLU A 8 -10.97 6.56 -14.44
CA GLU A 8 -10.26 6.67 -13.16
C GLU A 8 -10.71 7.93 -12.40
N PHE A 9 -10.84 9.07 -13.09
CA PHE A 9 -11.41 10.29 -12.53
C PHE A 9 -12.82 10.08 -11.94
N LEU A 10 -13.72 9.45 -12.71
CA LEU A 10 -15.10 9.23 -12.26
C LEU A 10 -15.18 8.24 -11.10
N ALA A 11 -14.31 7.21 -11.10
CA ALA A 11 -14.21 6.26 -10.00
C ALA A 11 -13.78 6.97 -8.72
N GLU A 12 -12.69 7.73 -8.78
CA GLU A 12 -12.17 8.47 -7.64
C GLU A 12 -13.14 9.52 -7.11
N LEU A 13 -13.76 10.30 -8.00
CA LEU A 13 -14.80 11.27 -7.62
C LEU A 13 -15.97 10.61 -6.90
N LYS A 14 -16.41 9.43 -7.38
CA LYS A 14 -17.51 8.68 -6.75
C LYS A 14 -17.15 8.24 -5.33
N VAL A 15 -15.92 7.80 -5.10
CA VAL A 15 -15.46 7.36 -3.78
C VAL A 15 -15.34 8.55 -2.83
N LEU A 16 -14.53 9.55 -3.20
CA LEU A 16 -14.13 10.64 -2.32
C LEU A 16 -15.26 11.63 -1.97
N THR A 17 -16.38 11.57 -2.69
CA THR A 17 -17.61 12.30 -2.35
C THR A 17 -18.48 11.58 -1.31
N HIS A 18 -18.23 10.30 -1.04
CA HIS A 18 -19.01 9.48 -0.11
C HIS A 18 -18.22 9.00 1.12
N VAL A 19 -16.89 8.94 1.03
CA VAL A 19 -16.03 8.43 2.11
C VAL A 19 -15.22 9.56 2.75
N HIS A 20 -15.25 9.62 4.08
CA HIS A 20 -14.53 10.65 4.85
C HIS A 20 -13.93 10.05 6.11
N HIS A 21 -12.61 10.01 6.18
CA HIS A 21 -11.89 9.45 7.32
C HIS A 21 -10.52 10.13 7.49
N LEU A 22 -10.02 10.18 8.72
CA LEU A 22 -8.78 10.87 9.06
C LEU A 22 -7.56 10.30 8.30
N ASN A 23 -7.59 8.99 8.02
CA ASN A 23 -6.53 8.27 7.31
C ASN A 23 -6.82 8.05 5.82
N LEU A 24 -7.74 8.82 5.22
CA LEU A 24 -7.89 8.92 3.77
C LEU A 24 -7.55 10.35 3.32
N GLU A 25 -7.07 10.48 2.09
CA GLU A 25 -6.87 11.78 1.45
C GLU A 25 -8.23 12.46 1.21
N ARG A 26 -8.33 13.74 1.61
CA ARG A 26 -9.59 14.47 1.50
C ARG A 26 -9.68 15.27 0.20
N LEU A 27 -10.70 14.96 -0.59
CA LEU A 27 -11.13 15.83 -1.69
C LEU A 27 -11.76 17.12 -1.15
N ILE A 28 -11.29 18.26 -1.62
CA ILE A 28 -11.85 19.59 -1.27
C ILE A 28 -12.83 20.04 -2.34
N ARG A 29 -12.46 19.95 -3.62
CA ARG A 29 -13.29 20.36 -4.77
C ARG A 29 -13.03 19.49 -5.99
N TYR A 30 -13.94 19.55 -6.95
CA TYR A 30 -13.77 18.95 -8.27
C TYR A 30 -14.35 19.86 -9.35
N CYS A 31 -13.93 19.67 -10.60
CA CYS A 31 -14.51 20.28 -11.79
C CYS A 31 -14.82 19.20 -12.82
N VAL A 32 -15.99 19.30 -13.44
CA VAL A 32 -16.43 18.42 -14.54
C VAL A 32 -16.80 19.21 -15.81
N GLU A 33 -16.72 20.54 -15.77
CA GLU A 33 -17.08 21.40 -16.88
C GLU A 33 -15.83 21.84 -17.66
N GLY A 34 -15.79 21.50 -18.95
CA GLY A 34 -14.68 21.81 -19.86
C GLY A 34 -13.41 20.97 -19.63
N SER A 35 -12.98 20.80 -18.38
CA SER A 35 -11.83 19.98 -18.00
C SER A 35 -12.05 19.31 -16.65
N LEU A 36 -11.53 18.10 -16.51
CA LEU A 36 -11.68 17.28 -15.31
C LEU A 36 -10.56 17.60 -14.33
N PHE A 37 -10.91 18.03 -13.12
CA PHE A 37 -9.95 18.33 -12.05
C PHE A 37 -10.44 17.82 -10.70
N LEU A 38 -9.53 17.27 -9.91
CA LEU A 38 -9.72 16.96 -8.49
C LEU A 38 -8.76 17.84 -7.69
N VAL A 39 -9.27 18.47 -6.63
CA VAL A 39 -8.52 19.37 -5.76
C VAL A 39 -8.52 18.79 -4.37
N TYR A 40 -7.37 18.35 -3.89
CA TYR A 40 -7.18 17.69 -2.61
C TYR A 40 -6.64 18.65 -1.55
N GLU A 41 -6.70 18.21 -0.30
CA GLU A 41 -5.87 18.83 0.74
C GLU A 41 -4.39 18.62 0.44
N TYR A 42 -3.58 19.63 0.74
CA TYR A 42 -2.14 19.52 0.59
C TYR A 42 -1.53 18.78 1.79
N ILE A 43 -0.77 17.72 1.52
CA ILE A 43 -0.12 16.88 2.52
C ILE A 43 1.41 17.10 2.47
N GLU A 44 2.00 17.59 3.56
CA GLU A 44 3.31 18.26 3.51
C GLU A 44 4.51 17.31 3.32
N ASN A 45 4.45 16.11 3.89
CA ASN A 45 5.58 15.18 3.87
C ASN A 45 5.57 14.21 2.68
N GLY A 46 4.70 14.42 1.68
CA GLY A 46 4.69 13.63 0.45
C GLY A 46 4.38 12.16 0.68
N TYR A 47 4.88 11.29 -0.21
CA TYR A 47 4.55 9.86 -0.21
C TYR A 47 5.48 9.04 0.66
N LEU A 48 4.98 7.97 1.27
CA LEU A 48 5.75 7.01 2.06
C LEU A 48 6.94 6.44 1.25
N SER A 49 6.73 6.13 -0.03
CA SER A 49 7.80 5.64 -0.92
C SER A 49 9.02 6.58 -0.94
N GLN A 50 8.82 7.90 -0.89
CA GLN A 50 9.92 8.87 -0.92
C GLN A 50 10.81 8.78 0.34
N HIS A 51 10.18 8.59 1.50
CA HIS A 51 10.89 8.37 2.77
C HIS A 51 11.62 7.02 2.78
N LEU A 52 11.00 5.98 2.20
CA LEU A 52 11.57 4.64 2.13
C LEU A 52 12.65 4.47 1.05
N ARG A 53 12.80 5.36 0.08
CA ARG A 53 13.83 5.26 -0.96
C ARG A 53 14.94 6.31 -0.89
N GLY A 54 14.88 7.21 0.11
CA GLY A 54 15.95 8.19 0.33
C GLY A 54 15.96 9.31 -0.71
N SER A 55 14.79 9.72 -1.21
CA SER A 55 14.62 10.77 -2.23
C SER A 55 14.78 12.18 -1.67
N GLY A 56 15.81 12.41 -0.85
CA GLY A 56 16.07 13.70 -0.20
C GLY A 56 15.22 13.98 1.05
N ARG A 57 14.58 12.94 1.62
CA ARG A 57 13.90 13.01 2.93
C ARG A 57 14.64 12.18 3.97
N ASP A 58 14.59 12.63 5.22
CA ASP A 58 15.17 11.89 6.34
C ASP A 58 14.50 10.52 6.49
N PRO A 59 15.25 9.46 6.87
CA PRO A 59 14.65 8.16 7.12
C PRO A 59 13.63 8.19 8.26
N LEU A 60 12.48 7.56 8.04
CA LEU A 60 11.47 7.38 9.09
C LEU A 60 12.02 6.49 10.21
N THR A 61 11.84 6.93 11.46
CA THR A 61 12.11 6.10 12.64
C THR A 61 11.20 4.89 12.66
N TRP A 62 11.62 3.81 13.34
CA TRP A 62 10.79 2.61 13.47
C TRP A 62 9.39 2.91 14.05
N ALA A 63 9.32 3.74 15.08
CA ALA A 63 8.05 4.14 15.69
C ALA A 63 7.13 4.85 14.68
N ALA A 64 7.68 5.74 13.85
CA ALA A 64 6.90 6.40 12.79
C ALA A 64 6.41 5.38 11.75
N ARG A 65 7.24 4.41 11.35
CA ARG A 65 6.86 3.34 10.41
C ARG A 65 5.69 2.50 10.92
N VAL A 66 5.74 2.08 12.19
CA VAL A 66 4.63 1.33 12.82
C VAL A 66 3.37 2.19 12.90
N GLN A 67 3.52 3.48 13.22
CA GLN A 67 2.39 4.40 13.27
C GLN A 67 1.73 4.62 11.90
N ILE A 68 2.54 4.72 10.85
CA ILE A 68 2.10 4.83 9.46
C ILE A 68 1.34 3.57 9.03
N ALA A 69 1.87 2.38 9.36
CA ALA A 69 1.17 1.11 9.12
C ALA A 69 -0.21 1.10 9.78
N LEU A 70 -0.29 1.47 11.07
CA LEU A 70 -1.55 1.50 11.80
C LEU A 70 -2.56 2.49 11.18
N ASP A 71 -2.10 3.65 10.75
CA ASP A 71 -2.95 4.66 10.11
C ASP A 71 -3.49 4.19 8.75
N ALA A 72 -2.63 3.65 7.90
CA ALA A 72 -3.05 3.09 6.62
C ALA A 72 -4.04 1.92 6.81
N ALA A 73 -3.78 1.03 7.79
CA ALA A 73 -4.68 -0.06 8.13
C ALA A 73 -6.08 0.43 8.57
N ARG A 74 -6.15 1.52 9.36
CA ARG A 74 -7.44 2.14 9.75
C ARG A 74 -8.18 2.73 8.55
N GLY A 75 -7.45 3.34 7.62
CA GLY A 75 -8.04 3.83 6.36
C GLY A 75 -8.66 2.69 5.55
N LEU A 76 -7.95 1.56 5.43
CA LEU A 76 -8.42 0.35 4.77
C LEU A 76 -9.62 -0.29 5.47
N GLU A 77 -9.54 -0.49 6.78
CA GLU A 77 -10.63 -1.01 7.60
C GLU A 77 -11.91 -0.18 7.43
N TYR A 78 -11.80 1.14 7.39
CA TYR A 78 -12.94 2.01 7.18
C TYR A 78 -13.64 1.74 5.84
N ILE A 79 -12.89 1.68 4.73
CA ILE A 79 -13.46 1.46 3.39
C ILE A 79 -13.94 0.02 3.16
N HIS A 80 -13.44 -0.95 3.94
CA HIS A 80 -13.84 -2.35 3.85
C HIS A 80 -15.05 -2.69 4.73
N GLU A 81 -15.08 -2.20 5.96
CA GLU A 81 -16.01 -2.67 7.00
C GLU A 81 -17.04 -1.61 7.42
N HIS A 82 -16.79 -0.33 7.15
CA HIS A 82 -17.59 0.79 7.68
C HIS A 82 -18.25 1.63 6.58
N THR A 83 -18.32 1.09 5.35
CA THR A 83 -18.99 1.73 4.22
C THR A 83 -19.96 0.76 3.55
N VAL A 84 -21.06 1.31 3.03
CA VAL A 84 -22.02 0.59 2.19
C VAL A 84 -22.33 1.45 0.98
N PRO A 85 -22.04 1.00 -0.25
CA PRO A 85 -21.35 -0.26 -0.61
C PRO A 85 -19.88 -0.31 -0.15
N VAL A 86 -19.28 -1.50 -0.17
CA VAL A 86 -17.87 -1.73 0.21
C VAL A 86 -16.95 -1.28 -0.93
N TYR A 87 -15.87 -0.58 -0.59
CA TYR A 87 -14.89 -0.07 -1.55
C TYR A 87 -13.59 -0.88 -1.47
N ILE A 88 -13.20 -1.47 -2.59
CA ILE A 88 -11.92 -2.18 -2.74
C ILE A 88 -10.99 -1.27 -3.54
N HIS A 89 -9.87 -0.85 -2.95
CA HIS A 89 -8.98 0.17 -3.49
C HIS A 89 -8.19 -0.31 -4.72
N ARG A 90 -7.67 -1.53 -4.69
CA ARG A 90 -6.92 -2.23 -5.75
C ARG A 90 -5.56 -1.64 -6.15
N ASP A 91 -5.07 -0.63 -5.44
CA ASP A 91 -3.75 -0.03 -5.72
C ASP A 91 -3.05 0.45 -4.46
N ILE A 92 -3.12 -0.36 -3.40
CA ILE A 92 -2.39 -0.11 -2.17
C ILE A 92 -0.90 -0.34 -2.42
N LYS A 93 -0.12 0.72 -2.18
CA LYS A 93 1.34 0.74 -2.33
C LYS A 93 1.91 1.91 -1.55
N SER A 94 3.20 1.88 -1.23
CA SER A 94 3.86 3.01 -0.54
C SER A 94 3.81 4.33 -1.33
N ALA A 95 3.63 4.28 -2.65
CA ALA A 95 3.44 5.47 -3.48
C ALA A 95 2.01 6.07 -3.41
N ASN A 96 1.04 5.36 -2.82
CA ASN A 96 -0.34 5.83 -2.63
C ASN A 96 -0.67 6.03 -1.14
N ILE A 97 0.37 6.18 -0.31
CA ILE A 97 0.24 6.51 1.11
C ILE A 97 0.97 7.83 1.34
N LEU A 98 0.22 8.88 1.67
CA LEU A 98 0.71 10.21 1.97
C LEU A 98 1.01 10.36 3.47
N ILE A 99 2.02 11.17 3.79
CA ILE A 99 2.47 11.45 5.15
C ILE A 99 2.22 12.92 5.47
N ASP A 100 1.44 13.21 6.52
CA ASP A 100 1.18 14.58 6.96
C ASP A 100 2.32 15.17 7.79
N LYS A 101 2.24 16.47 8.11
CA LYS A 101 3.20 17.16 8.97
C LYS A 101 3.46 16.51 10.34
N ASN A 102 2.53 15.70 10.85
CA ASN A 102 2.62 15.00 12.12
C ASN A 102 3.09 13.53 11.96
N PHE A 103 3.55 13.17 10.76
CA PHE A 103 3.93 11.81 10.39
C PHE A 103 2.78 10.79 10.53
N ARG A 104 1.55 11.24 10.29
CA ARG A 104 0.35 10.38 10.17
C ARG A 104 0.12 10.02 8.72
N ALA A 105 -0.42 8.84 8.49
CA ALA A 105 -0.64 8.33 7.14
C ALA A 105 -2.07 8.56 6.64
N LYS A 106 -2.18 8.82 5.33
CA LYS A 106 -3.43 8.90 4.58
C LYS A 106 -3.32 8.05 3.31
N VAL A 107 -4.28 7.16 3.10
CA VAL A 107 -4.40 6.40 1.84
C VAL A 107 -4.99 7.34 0.77
N ALA A 108 -4.38 7.34 -0.40
CA ALA A 108 -4.64 8.25 -1.52
C ALA A 108 -4.85 7.46 -2.83
N ASP A 109 -5.23 8.17 -3.90
CA ASP A 109 -5.40 7.62 -5.26
C ASP A 109 -6.45 6.49 -5.35
N PHE A 110 -7.71 6.91 -5.39
CA PHE A 110 -8.85 5.99 -5.49
C PHE A 110 -9.24 5.68 -6.95
N GLY A 111 -8.41 6.03 -7.94
CA GLY A 111 -8.73 5.91 -9.37
C GLY A 111 -9.05 4.48 -9.82
N LEU A 112 -8.46 3.48 -9.18
CA LEU A 112 -8.72 2.07 -9.46
C LEU A 112 -9.81 1.44 -8.59
N THR A 113 -10.46 2.20 -7.70
CA THR A 113 -11.39 1.63 -6.72
C THR A 113 -12.58 0.94 -7.38
N LYS A 114 -13.00 -0.19 -6.79
CA LYS A 114 -14.18 -0.95 -7.21
C LYS A 114 -15.18 -1.06 -6.07
N LEU A 115 -16.45 -0.93 -6.43
CA LEU A 115 -17.59 -1.15 -5.55
C LEU A 115 -18.01 -2.61 -5.57
N THR A 116 -18.23 -3.17 -4.38
CA THR A 116 -18.86 -4.47 -4.19
C THR A 116 -20.03 -4.37 -3.21
N GLU A 117 -21.03 -5.23 -3.38
CA GLU A 117 -22.14 -5.35 -2.43
C GLU A 117 -21.66 -6.02 -1.15
N TYR A 118 -22.22 -5.60 -0.02
CA TYR A 118 -21.93 -6.20 1.28
C TYR A 118 -22.31 -7.69 1.27
N GLY A 119 -21.38 -8.57 1.62
CA GLY A 119 -21.58 -10.02 1.63
C GLY A 119 -21.35 -10.74 0.28
N SER A 120 -20.99 -10.02 -0.78
CA SER A 120 -20.54 -10.66 -2.03
C SER A 120 -19.09 -11.15 -1.90
N SER A 121 -18.83 -12.40 -2.33
CA SER A 121 -17.54 -13.07 -2.12
C SER A 121 -16.46 -12.67 -3.13
N SER A 122 -16.83 -12.35 -4.36
CA SER A 122 -15.89 -11.95 -5.43
C SER A 122 -16.62 -11.39 -6.65
N LEU A 123 -15.95 -10.50 -7.37
CA LEU A 123 -16.39 -10.00 -8.67
C LEU A 123 -15.28 -10.21 -9.70
N HIS A 124 -15.58 -10.85 -10.83
CA HIS A 124 -14.65 -10.94 -11.94
C HIS A 124 -14.56 -9.59 -12.66
N THR A 125 -13.34 -9.07 -12.88
CA THR A 125 -13.16 -7.79 -13.57
C THR A 125 -11.79 -7.70 -14.26
N ARG A 126 -11.56 -6.59 -14.97
CA ARG A 126 -10.26 -6.31 -15.60
C ARG A 126 -9.16 -6.29 -14.53
N LEU A 127 -8.08 -7.02 -14.79
CA LEU A 127 -6.87 -6.99 -13.98
C LEU A 127 -6.24 -5.58 -14.03
N VAL A 128 -6.16 -4.93 -12.87
CA VAL A 128 -5.56 -3.60 -12.68
C VAL A 128 -4.81 -3.57 -11.35
N GLY A 129 -3.87 -2.64 -11.20
CA GLY A 129 -3.05 -2.50 -10.00
C GLY A 129 -1.56 -2.53 -10.34
N THR A 130 -0.73 -2.40 -9.31
CA THR A 130 0.72 -2.31 -9.47
C THR A 130 1.39 -3.69 -9.30
N PHE A 131 2.24 -4.07 -10.27
CA PHE A 131 3.01 -5.31 -10.19
C PHE A 131 3.90 -5.35 -8.94
N GLY A 132 3.97 -6.51 -8.28
CA GLY A 132 4.61 -6.69 -6.97
C GLY A 132 3.68 -6.52 -5.77
N TYR A 133 2.52 -5.87 -5.94
CA TYR A 133 1.49 -5.73 -4.90
C TYR A 133 0.24 -6.59 -5.16
N MET A 134 0.13 -7.17 -6.35
CA MET A 134 -1.02 -8.00 -6.71
C MET A 134 -0.88 -9.42 -6.15
N PRO A 135 -1.91 -9.96 -5.47
CA PRO A 135 -1.93 -11.36 -5.09
C PRO A 135 -1.82 -12.30 -6.31
N PRO A 136 -1.12 -13.44 -6.21
CA PRO A 136 -1.00 -14.40 -7.30
C PRO A 136 -2.36 -14.89 -7.82
N GLU A 137 -3.31 -15.15 -6.92
CA GLU A 137 -4.67 -15.59 -7.25
C GLU A 137 -5.46 -14.50 -7.97
N TYR A 138 -5.25 -13.23 -7.64
CA TYR A 138 -5.87 -12.13 -8.35
C TYR A 138 -5.32 -12.01 -9.77
N ALA A 139 -4.00 -12.15 -9.94
CA ALA A 139 -3.36 -12.15 -11.24
C ALA A 139 -3.79 -13.35 -12.12
N GLN A 140 -4.10 -14.49 -11.51
CA GLN A 140 -4.50 -15.71 -12.21
C GLN A 140 -6.00 -15.75 -12.56
N TYR A 141 -6.88 -15.39 -11.62
CA TYR A 141 -8.33 -15.59 -11.76
C TYR A 141 -9.12 -14.29 -11.96
N GLY A 142 -8.55 -13.13 -11.60
CA GLY A 142 -9.21 -11.83 -11.76
C GLY A 142 -10.31 -11.54 -10.73
N ASP A 143 -10.40 -12.35 -9.67
CA ASP A 143 -11.38 -12.20 -8.59
C ASP A 143 -11.04 -11.02 -7.67
N VAL A 144 -11.96 -10.08 -7.55
CA VAL A 144 -11.81 -8.90 -6.70
C VAL A 144 -12.57 -9.08 -5.39
N SER A 145 -11.84 -8.96 -4.28
CA SER A 145 -12.35 -8.91 -2.90
C SER A 145 -11.49 -7.95 -2.07
N SER A 146 -11.92 -7.59 -0.85
CA SER A 146 -11.09 -6.79 0.06
C SER A 146 -9.73 -7.44 0.39
N LYS A 147 -9.60 -8.76 0.21
CA LYS A 147 -8.35 -9.49 0.44
C LYS A 147 -7.21 -9.07 -0.48
N ILE A 148 -7.50 -8.52 -1.65
CA ILE A 148 -6.44 -8.04 -2.54
C ILE A 148 -5.74 -6.80 -1.96
N ASP A 149 -6.49 -5.93 -1.28
CA ASP A 149 -5.94 -4.77 -0.57
C ASP A 149 -5.15 -5.22 0.67
N VAL A 150 -5.62 -6.28 1.33
CA VAL A 150 -4.94 -6.87 2.51
C VAL A 150 -3.58 -7.47 2.13
N TYR A 151 -3.49 -8.20 1.02
CA TYR A 151 -2.22 -8.69 0.47
C TYR A 151 -1.28 -7.53 0.13
N ALA A 152 -1.77 -6.55 -0.63
CA ALA A 152 -0.99 -5.39 -1.03
C ALA A 152 -0.49 -4.58 0.19
N PHE A 153 -1.29 -4.50 1.26
CA PHE A 153 -0.88 -3.92 2.53
C PHE A 153 0.23 -4.73 3.22
N GLY A 154 0.18 -6.07 3.15
CA GLY A 154 1.28 -6.93 3.60
C GLY A 154 2.60 -6.62 2.90
N VAL A 155 2.56 -6.36 1.59
CA VAL A 155 3.75 -5.88 0.84
C VAL A 155 4.24 -4.54 1.37
N VAL A 156 3.34 -3.60 1.67
CA VAL A 156 3.70 -2.30 2.28
C VAL A 156 4.36 -2.48 3.66
N LEU A 157 3.92 -3.45 4.47
CA LEU A 157 4.58 -3.78 5.74
C LEU A 157 6.02 -4.24 5.53
N TYR A 158 6.28 -5.07 4.51
CA TYR A 158 7.65 -5.45 4.14
C TYR A 158 8.47 -4.26 3.62
N GLU A 159 7.87 -3.34 2.87
CA GLU A 159 8.56 -2.11 2.45
C GLU A 159 8.94 -1.23 3.67
N LEU A 160 8.04 -1.12 4.66
CA LEU A 160 8.29 -0.40 5.91
C LEU A 160 9.43 -1.04 6.72
N ILE A 161 9.54 -2.37 6.74
CA ILE A 161 10.65 -3.05 7.42
C ILE A 161 11.96 -2.80 6.66
N SER A 162 11.95 -3.05 5.36
CA SER A 162 13.18 -3.21 4.58
C SER A 162 13.72 -1.96 3.92
N GLY A 163 12.87 -0.97 3.67
CA GLY A 163 13.27 0.13 2.80
C GLY A 163 13.66 -0.34 1.39
N LYS A 164 13.16 -1.51 0.93
CA LYS A 164 13.26 -2.01 -0.46
C LYS A 164 11.94 -1.92 -1.21
N GLU A 165 11.99 -1.79 -2.53
CA GLU A 165 10.82 -1.80 -3.43
C GLU A 165 10.12 -3.16 -3.43
N ALA A 166 8.83 -3.17 -3.79
CA ALA A 166 8.06 -4.41 -3.94
C ALA A 166 8.67 -5.40 -4.95
N ILE A 167 9.45 -4.89 -5.92
CA ILE A 167 10.28 -5.69 -6.82
C ILE A 167 11.74 -5.26 -6.63
N VAL A 168 12.59 -6.20 -6.20
CA VAL A 168 14.01 -5.96 -5.90
C VAL A 168 14.86 -6.54 -7.01
N LYS A 169 15.81 -5.76 -7.52
CA LYS A 169 16.86 -6.26 -8.42
C LYS A 169 17.94 -6.96 -7.60
N ILE A 170 18.17 -8.25 -7.87
CA ILE A 170 19.12 -9.07 -7.10
C ILE A 170 20.48 -9.14 -7.79
N ASN A 171 20.46 -9.28 -9.14
CA ASN A 171 21.65 -9.42 -9.95
C ASN A 171 21.61 -8.39 -11.10
N GLU A 172 22.38 -7.30 -10.96
CA GLU A 172 22.51 -6.28 -12.01
C GLU A 172 22.99 -6.82 -13.38
N PRO A 173 23.93 -7.80 -13.47
CA PRO A 173 24.38 -8.29 -14.78
C PRO A 173 23.37 -9.22 -15.47
N GLU A 174 22.48 -9.88 -14.72
CA GLU A 174 21.48 -10.82 -15.27
C GLU A 174 20.06 -10.22 -15.33
N ASN A 175 19.91 -8.97 -14.87
CA ASN A 175 18.65 -8.24 -14.77
C ASN A 175 17.56 -9.03 -14.01
N GLU A 176 17.97 -9.89 -13.08
CA GLU A 176 17.08 -10.73 -12.31
C GLU A 176 16.38 -9.89 -11.24
N SER A 177 15.06 -9.97 -11.22
CA SER A 177 14.19 -9.23 -10.31
C SER A 177 13.35 -10.22 -9.50
N LYS A 178 13.12 -9.90 -8.23
CA LYS A 178 12.37 -10.75 -7.31
C LYS A 178 11.36 -9.96 -6.50
N GLY A 179 10.23 -10.58 -6.24
CA GLY A 179 9.21 -10.02 -5.37
C GLY A 179 9.70 -9.89 -3.93
N LEU A 180 9.35 -8.79 -3.28
CA LEU A 180 9.69 -8.55 -1.89
C LEU A 180 9.10 -9.63 -0.97
N VAL A 181 7.90 -10.11 -1.28
CA VAL A 181 7.26 -11.24 -0.58
C VAL A 181 8.18 -12.46 -0.59
N SER A 182 8.63 -12.91 -1.77
CA SER A 182 9.52 -14.07 -1.89
C SER A 182 10.85 -13.89 -1.17
N LEU A 183 11.38 -12.66 -1.12
CA LEU A 183 12.59 -12.36 -0.36
C LEU A 183 12.37 -12.53 1.16
N PHE A 184 11.23 -12.09 1.68
CA PHE A 184 10.89 -12.28 3.08
C PHE A 184 10.51 -13.72 3.40
N GLU A 185 9.85 -14.44 2.50
CA GLU A 185 9.50 -15.85 2.68
C GLU A 185 10.72 -16.75 2.83
N GLU A 186 11.81 -16.47 2.12
CA GLU A 186 13.06 -17.21 2.29
C GLU A 186 13.60 -17.05 3.72
N VAL A 187 13.76 -15.81 4.17
CA VAL A 187 14.31 -15.53 5.51
C VAL A 187 13.37 -15.97 6.63
N LEU A 188 12.05 -15.87 6.43
CA LEU A 188 11.04 -16.25 7.43
C LEU A 188 10.62 -17.73 7.34
N GLY A 189 10.99 -18.43 6.28
CA GLY A 189 10.66 -19.83 6.01
C GLY A 189 11.79 -20.80 6.36
N LEU A 190 13.00 -20.29 6.55
CA LEU A 190 14.16 -21.10 6.87
C LEU A 190 14.22 -21.43 8.36
N SER A 191 14.28 -22.73 8.65
CA SER A 191 14.61 -23.30 9.97
C SER A 191 16.09 -23.11 10.34
N ASP A 192 16.84 -22.28 9.61
CA ASP A 192 18.26 -22.04 9.84
C ASP A 192 18.43 -20.98 10.96
N PRO A 193 19.03 -21.33 12.10
CA PRO A 193 19.28 -20.40 13.20
C PRO A 193 20.23 -19.24 12.85
N ASN A 194 20.85 -19.22 11.65
CA ASN A 194 21.74 -18.14 11.20
C ASN A 194 21.03 -17.06 10.35
N GLU A 195 19.80 -17.26 9.91
CA GLU A 195 19.08 -16.25 9.14
C GLU A 195 18.37 -15.26 10.07
N ASP A 196 19.05 -14.14 10.32
CA ASP A 196 18.56 -13.07 11.19
C ASP A 196 17.67 -12.10 10.38
N PRO A 197 16.40 -11.85 10.77
CA PRO A 197 15.53 -10.86 10.16
C PRO A 197 16.17 -9.47 10.04
N ARG A 198 17.18 -9.15 10.86
CA ARG A 198 17.99 -7.94 10.75
C ARG A 198 18.57 -7.71 9.36
N GLN A 199 18.88 -8.78 8.63
CA GLN A 199 19.44 -8.68 7.27
C GLN A 199 18.45 -8.05 6.28
N LEU A 200 17.15 -8.16 6.56
CA LEU A 200 16.10 -7.55 5.75
C LEU A 200 15.69 -6.17 6.24
N VAL A 201 16.11 -5.75 7.44
CA VAL A 201 15.75 -4.44 7.98
C VAL A 201 16.51 -3.34 7.24
N ASP A 202 15.83 -2.24 7.00
CA ASP A 202 16.41 -1.05 6.39
C ASP A 202 17.68 -0.60 7.13
N PRO A 203 18.86 -0.60 6.48
CA PRO A 203 20.12 -0.26 7.13
C PRO A 203 20.14 1.18 7.64
N ARG A 204 19.30 2.07 7.11
CA ARG A 204 19.19 3.47 7.57
C ARG A 204 18.56 3.59 8.96
N LEU A 205 17.93 2.54 9.48
CA LEU A 205 17.46 2.49 10.86
C LEU A 205 18.61 2.29 11.87
N GLY A 206 19.80 1.83 11.44
CA GLY A 206 20.88 1.45 12.33
C GLY A 206 20.39 0.44 13.38
N ASP A 207 20.73 0.63 14.65
CA ASP A 207 20.22 -0.22 15.75
C ASP A 207 18.95 0.34 16.42
N LYS A 208 18.25 1.30 15.80
CA LYS A 208 17.13 2.04 16.42
C LYS A 208 15.77 1.38 16.17
N PHE A 209 15.67 0.07 16.41
CA PHE A 209 14.42 -0.68 16.31
C PHE A 209 14.37 -1.87 17.28
N PRO A 210 13.20 -2.17 17.89
CA PRO A 210 13.03 -3.39 18.67
C PRO A 210 12.85 -4.62 17.75
N LEU A 211 13.72 -5.62 17.87
CA LEU A 211 13.68 -6.84 17.04
C LEU A 211 12.35 -7.60 17.14
N ASP A 212 11.81 -7.73 18.35
CA ASP A 212 10.50 -8.37 18.57
C ASP A 212 9.37 -7.65 17.81
N SER A 213 9.44 -6.31 17.72
CA SER A 213 8.48 -5.53 16.96
C SER A 213 8.63 -5.76 15.46
N VAL A 214 9.86 -5.82 14.93
CA VAL A 214 10.10 -6.14 13.53
C VAL A 214 9.56 -7.53 13.22
N PHE A 215 9.89 -8.52 14.05
CA PHE A 215 9.44 -9.90 13.87
C PHE A 215 7.91 -10.01 13.84
N LYS A 216 7.20 -9.34 14.76
CA LYS A 216 5.74 -9.32 14.78
C LYS A 216 5.14 -8.73 13.50
N VAL A 217 5.69 -7.62 13.00
CA VAL A 217 5.22 -7.01 11.75
C VAL A 217 5.51 -7.92 10.55
N SER A 218 6.68 -8.56 10.51
CA SER A 218 7.04 -9.53 9.47
C SER A 218 6.10 -10.74 9.46
N GLN A 219 5.78 -11.30 10.62
CA GLN A 219 4.84 -12.42 10.73
C GLN A 219 3.42 -12.00 10.34
N LEU A 220 3.00 -10.78 10.71
CA LEU A 220 1.70 -10.26 10.31
C LEU A 220 1.60 -10.14 8.79
N ALA A 221 2.63 -9.58 8.14
CA ALA A 221 2.70 -9.50 6.68
C ALA A 221 2.63 -10.90 6.04
N LYS A 222 3.40 -11.87 6.55
CA LYS A 222 3.43 -13.27 6.08
C LYS A 222 2.08 -13.98 6.17
N VAL A 223 1.23 -13.65 7.13
CA VAL A 223 -0.12 -14.26 7.22
C VAL A 223 -1.02 -13.81 6.07
N TYR A 224 -0.74 -12.65 5.47
CA TYR A 224 -1.59 -12.01 4.47
C TYR A 224 -0.99 -11.97 3.07
N THR A 225 0.27 -12.36 2.89
CA THR A 225 0.99 -12.49 1.62
C THR A 225 1.40 -13.93 1.37
#